data_AF-A0A538S688-F1
#
_entry.id   AF-A0A538S688-F1
#
_cell.length_a   1.000
_cell.length_b   1.000
_cell.length_c   1.000
_cell.angle_alpha   90.00
_cell.angle_beta   90.00
_cell.angle_gamma   90.00
#
_symmetry.space_group_name_H-M   'P 1'
#
loop_
_entity.id
_entity.type
_entity.pdbx_description
1 polymer ?
#
loop_
_entity_poly.entity_id
_entity_poly.type
_entity_poly.pdbx_seq_one_letter_code
_entity_poly.pdbx_strand_id
1 'polypeptide(L)'
;MTVLDDYSSVQSTLDLVLRHPLFVAALQLLVAVVLAYFGTERWQRWRQRRDFQYQTMSKLSATSMELFVLLADMLSARSNGGLVDWNNLAWSSEPSEKQRQYISRRTAFHALEAEVMASFTATEIMSEYYALDEKAQTLFDLVQSGAGLIAAQYEPTQNDFLKLRKQVFGRMVVEMKLLTWRERRALRKDPAWAIEDHSGLI
;
A
#
# COMPACT_ATOMS: atom_id res chain seq x y z
N MET A 1 11.58 42.51 -57.97
CA MET A 1 12.20 43.07 -56.75
C MET A 1 11.09 43.54 -55.81
N THR A 2 10.14 42.64 -55.48
CA THR A 2 8.89 42.97 -54.77
C THR A 2 8.59 41.98 -53.65
N VAL A 3 9.17 40.77 -53.69
CA VAL A 3 8.98 39.75 -52.65
C VAL A 3 9.75 40.10 -51.37
N LEU A 4 10.92 40.75 -51.46
CA LEU A 4 11.76 41.07 -50.29
C LEU A 4 11.21 42.24 -49.43
N ASP A 5 10.44 43.16 -50.01
CA ASP A 5 9.84 44.29 -49.29
C ASP A 5 8.57 43.89 -48.50
N ASP A 6 7.84 42.87 -48.97
CA ASP A 6 6.70 42.33 -48.23
C ASP A 6 7.16 41.57 -46.97
N TYR A 7 8.30 40.85 -47.01
CA TYR A 7 8.82 40.17 -45.84
C TYR A 7 9.34 41.14 -44.75
N SER A 8 9.95 42.26 -45.14
CA SER A 8 10.50 43.25 -44.20
C SER A 8 9.39 44.05 -43.50
N SER A 9 8.34 44.41 -44.23
CA SER A 9 7.16 45.10 -43.68
C SER A 9 6.33 44.21 -42.75
N VAL A 10 6.13 42.93 -43.11
CA VAL A 10 5.47 41.92 -42.26
C VAL A 10 6.30 41.61 -41.00
N GLN A 11 7.64 41.54 -41.09
CA GLN A 11 8.50 41.44 -39.90
C GLN A 11 8.41 42.67 -38.99
N SER A 12 8.38 43.88 -39.56
CA SER A 12 8.31 45.12 -38.78
C SER A 12 6.98 45.27 -38.02
N THR A 13 5.87 44.85 -38.62
CA THR A 13 4.55 44.88 -38.01
C THR A 13 4.38 43.79 -36.95
N LEU A 14 4.94 42.59 -37.20
CA LEU A 14 5.02 41.52 -36.18
C LEU A 14 5.85 41.96 -34.96
N ASP A 15 7.02 42.57 -35.16
CA ASP A 15 7.86 43.07 -34.06
C ASP A 15 7.19 44.18 -33.25
N LEU A 16 6.39 45.04 -33.90
CA LEU A 16 5.65 46.11 -33.23
C LEU A 16 4.49 45.56 -32.38
N VAL A 17 3.76 44.56 -32.89
CA VAL A 17 2.65 43.90 -32.17
C VAL A 17 3.18 43.05 -31.02
N LEU A 18 4.30 42.35 -31.21
CA LEU A 18 4.96 41.55 -30.16
C LEU A 18 5.48 42.40 -28.98
N ARG A 19 5.81 43.68 -29.22
CA ARG A 19 6.21 44.64 -28.17
C ARG A 19 5.04 45.40 -27.56
N HIS A 20 3.82 45.25 -28.08
CA HIS A 20 2.66 45.96 -27.56
C HIS A 20 2.29 45.44 -26.16
N PRO A 21 2.21 46.30 -25.13
CA PRO A 21 2.04 45.87 -23.74
C PRO A 21 0.77 45.05 -23.51
N LEU A 22 -0.32 45.34 -24.24
CA LEU A 22 -1.55 44.55 -24.20
C LEU A 22 -1.38 43.14 -24.80
N PHE A 23 -0.60 43.01 -25.86
CA PHE A 23 -0.34 41.71 -26.50
C PHE A 23 0.55 40.85 -25.58
N VAL A 24 1.60 41.43 -25.00
CA VAL A 24 2.45 40.77 -24.01
C VAL A 24 1.64 40.35 -22.79
N ALA A 25 0.75 41.21 -22.27
CA ALA A 25 -0.12 40.88 -21.15
C ALA A 25 -1.11 39.74 -21.49
N ALA A 26 -1.70 39.74 -22.69
CA ALA A 26 -2.58 38.67 -23.13
C ALA A 26 -1.84 37.32 -23.27
N LEU A 27 -0.62 37.33 -23.82
CA LEU A 27 0.23 36.15 -23.92
C LEU A 27 0.63 35.63 -22.54
N GLN A 28 1.03 36.52 -21.61
CA GLN A 28 1.34 36.16 -20.23
C GLN A 28 0.14 35.56 -19.50
N LEU A 29 -1.06 36.11 -19.70
CA LEU A 29 -2.30 35.55 -19.16
C LEU A 29 -2.55 34.13 -19.71
N LEU A 30 -2.37 33.92 -21.01
CA LEU A 30 -2.55 32.61 -21.62
C LEU A 30 -1.54 31.60 -21.07
N VAL A 31 -0.26 31.97 -20.96
CA VAL A 31 0.78 31.12 -20.36
C VAL A 31 0.47 30.83 -18.89
N ALA A 32 0.01 31.82 -18.12
CA ALA A 32 -0.37 31.65 -16.72
C ALA A 32 -1.54 30.68 -16.56
N VAL A 33 -2.56 30.75 -17.44
CA VAL A 33 -3.69 29.80 -17.46
C VAL A 33 -3.21 28.39 -17.75
N VAL A 34 -2.32 28.22 -18.74
CA VAL A 34 -1.75 26.90 -19.10
C VAL A 34 -0.93 26.33 -17.94
N LEU A 35 -0.06 27.13 -17.32
CA LEU A 35 0.73 26.70 -16.15
C LEU A 35 -0.16 26.37 -14.95
N ALA A 36 -1.20 27.16 -14.70
CA ALA A 36 -2.17 26.89 -13.65
C ALA A 36 -2.93 25.58 -13.90
N TYR A 37 -3.31 25.31 -15.16
CA TYR A 37 -3.94 24.05 -15.56
C TYR A 37 -3.04 22.83 -15.31
N PHE A 38 -1.79 22.86 -15.79
CA PHE A 38 -0.85 21.76 -15.53
C PHE A 38 -0.50 21.61 -14.04
N GLY A 39 -0.39 22.72 -13.31
CA GLY A 39 -0.18 22.71 -11.87
C GLY A 39 -1.34 22.06 -11.13
N THR A 40 -2.58 22.41 -11.48
CA THR A 40 -3.79 21.86 -10.86
C THR A 40 -3.98 20.39 -11.18
N GLU A 41 -3.83 19.97 -12.44
CA GLU A 41 -3.90 18.54 -12.80
C GLU A 41 -2.83 17.72 -12.07
N ARG A 42 -1.58 18.19 -12.05
CA ARG A 42 -0.48 17.49 -11.38
C ARG A 42 -0.75 17.37 -9.88
N TRP A 43 -1.27 18.43 -9.27
CA TRP A 43 -1.65 18.44 -7.86
C TRP A 43 -2.82 17.49 -7.59
N GLN A 44 -3.85 17.49 -8.44
CA GLN A 44 -5.00 16.58 -8.33
C GLN A 44 -4.58 15.11 -8.46
N ARG A 45 -3.77 14.76 -9.47
CA ARG A 45 -3.24 13.40 -9.65
C ARG A 45 -2.38 12.98 -8.45
N TRP A 46 -1.53 13.88 -7.96
CA TRP A 46 -0.74 13.63 -6.76
C TRP A 46 -1.63 13.36 -5.55
N ARG A 47 -2.65 14.21 -5.32
CA ARG A 47 -3.60 14.05 -4.22
C ARG A 47 -4.38 12.74 -4.33
N GLN A 48 -4.95 12.44 -5.49
CA GLN A 48 -5.70 11.20 -5.73
C GLN A 48 -4.84 9.96 -5.47
N ARG A 49 -3.58 9.97 -5.93
CA ARG A 49 -2.63 8.88 -5.64
C ARG A 49 -2.37 8.75 -4.13
N ARG A 50 -2.23 9.86 -3.41
CA ARG A 50 -2.06 9.83 -1.95
C ARG A 50 -3.28 9.26 -1.25
N ASP A 51 -4.47 9.78 -1.57
CA ASP A 51 -5.72 9.35 -0.98
C ASP A 51 -5.94 7.85 -1.21
N PHE A 52 -5.64 7.36 -2.42
CA PHE A 52 -5.65 5.93 -2.75
C PHE A 52 -4.66 5.11 -1.92
N GLN A 53 -3.38 5.53 -1.85
CA GLN A 53 -2.36 4.88 -1.01
C GLN A 53 -2.78 4.79 0.47
N TYR A 54 -3.35 5.86 1.01
CA TYR A 54 -3.84 5.89 2.40
C TYR A 54 -5.00 4.93 2.62
N GLN A 55 -5.98 4.92 1.71
CA GLN A 55 -7.12 4.01 1.80
C GLN A 55 -6.67 2.56 1.73
N THR A 56 -5.80 2.21 0.79
CA THR A 56 -5.25 0.86 0.66
C THR A 56 -4.45 0.45 1.90
N MET A 57 -3.57 1.32 2.41
CA MET A 57 -2.82 1.05 3.64
C MET A 57 -3.75 0.84 4.85
N SER A 58 -4.81 1.66 4.98
CA SER A 58 -5.79 1.55 6.05
C SER A 58 -6.59 0.26 5.97
N LYS A 59 -7.09 -0.10 4.78
CA LYS A 59 -7.80 -1.38 4.54
C LYS A 59 -6.90 -2.58 4.84
N LEU A 60 -5.66 -2.54 4.37
CA LEU A 60 -4.69 -3.63 4.63
C LEU A 60 -4.39 -3.76 6.13
N SER A 61 -4.25 -2.64 6.84
CA SER A 61 -4.03 -2.64 8.29
C SER A 61 -5.18 -3.25 9.07
N ALA A 62 -6.42 -2.89 8.72
CA ALA A 62 -7.61 -3.43 9.35
C ALA A 62 -7.74 -4.94 9.06
N THR A 63 -7.74 -5.32 7.78
CA THR A 63 -7.94 -6.71 7.36
C THR A 63 -6.86 -7.66 7.87
N SER A 64 -5.58 -7.26 7.82
CA SER A 64 -4.47 -8.06 8.38
C SER A 64 -4.57 -8.24 9.90
N MET A 65 -5.04 -7.22 10.64
CA MET A 65 -5.24 -7.33 12.08
C MET A 65 -6.42 -8.23 12.42
N GLU A 66 -7.55 -8.06 11.73
CA GLU A 66 -8.74 -8.89 11.91
C GLU A 66 -8.41 -10.37 11.65
N LEU A 67 -7.65 -10.66 10.58
CA LEU A 67 -7.14 -12.00 10.31
C LEU A 67 -6.29 -12.54 11.45
N PHE A 68 -5.34 -11.74 11.94
CA PHE A 68 -4.46 -12.14 13.04
C PHE A 68 -5.24 -12.46 14.32
N VAL A 69 -6.15 -11.57 14.74
CA VAL A 69 -6.97 -11.75 15.94
C VAL A 69 -7.79 -13.03 15.84
N LEU A 70 -8.43 -13.25 14.69
CA LEU A 70 -9.23 -14.44 14.47
C LEU A 70 -8.39 -15.72 14.50
N LEU A 71 -7.20 -15.72 13.86
CA LEU A 71 -6.27 -16.84 13.90
C LEU A 71 -5.77 -17.11 15.33
N ALA A 72 -5.43 -16.06 16.08
CA ALA A 72 -5.02 -16.19 17.47
C ALA A 72 -6.12 -16.77 18.35
N ASP A 73 -7.37 -16.34 18.15
CA ASP A 73 -8.53 -16.87 18.86
C ASP A 73 -8.78 -18.35 18.54
N MET A 74 -8.64 -18.74 17.27
CA MET A 74 -8.80 -20.14 16.85
C MET A 74 -7.68 -21.03 17.41
N LEU A 75 -6.42 -20.56 17.40
CA LEU A 75 -5.27 -21.27 17.95
C LEU A 75 -5.36 -21.40 19.48
N SER A 76 -5.77 -20.35 20.18
CA SER A 76 -5.96 -20.35 21.64
C SER A 76 -7.10 -21.28 22.07
N ALA A 77 -8.22 -21.27 21.35
CA ALA A 77 -9.32 -22.21 21.59
C ALA A 77 -8.86 -23.67 21.44
N ARG A 78 -7.95 -23.92 20.50
CA ARG A 78 -7.37 -25.23 20.24
C ARG A 78 -6.34 -25.66 21.29
N SER A 79 -5.49 -24.74 21.75
CA SER A 79 -4.48 -25.02 22.77
C SER A 79 -5.07 -25.30 24.15
N ASN A 80 -6.23 -24.70 24.46
CA ASN A 80 -6.92 -24.88 25.74
C ASN A 80 -7.76 -26.17 25.84
N GLY A 81 -7.49 -27.17 24.99
CA GLY A 81 -8.01 -28.53 25.15
C GLY A 81 -9.31 -28.84 24.42
N GLY A 82 -9.80 -27.96 23.54
CA GLY A 82 -10.90 -28.30 22.65
C GLY A 82 -10.40 -29.18 21.49
N LEU A 83 -10.76 -30.47 21.48
CA LEU A 83 -10.82 -31.28 20.24
C LEU A 83 -11.94 -30.70 19.35
N VAL A 84 -11.71 -29.49 18.86
CA VAL A 84 -12.62 -28.81 17.95
C VAL A 84 -12.33 -29.36 16.56
N ASP A 85 -13.21 -30.23 16.07
CA ASP A 85 -13.17 -30.69 14.68
C ASP A 85 -13.70 -29.57 13.77
N TRP A 86 -12.80 -28.68 13.37
CA TRP A 86 -13.10 -27.59 12.44
C TRP A 86 -13.56 -28.10 11.06
N ASN A 87 -13.35 -29.38 10.73
CA ASN A 87 -13.71 -29.94 9.43
C ASN A 87 -15.09 -30.63 9.38
N ASN A 88 -15.67 -31.06 10.52
CA ASN A 88 -16.95 -31.80 10.56
C ASN A 88 -18.17 -31.03 11.07
N LEU A 89 -18.09 -29.73 11.35
CA LEU A 89 -19.19 -29.02 11.98
C LEU A 89 -20.19 -28.47 10.97
N ALA A 90 -21.10 -29.34 10.55
CA ALA A 90 -22.30 -28.98 9.82
C ALA A 90 -23.20 -28.06 10.70
N TRP A 91 -23.06 -26.76 10.48
CA TRP A 91 -24.12 -25.74 10.59
C TRP A 91 -24.49 -25.08 11.93
N SER A 92 -23.94 -25.40 13.12
CA SER A 92 -24.33 -24.62 14.32
C SER A 92 -23.38 -24.55 15.52
N SER A 93 -22.08 -24.68 15.35
CA SER A 93 -21.13 -24.50 16.46
C SER A 93 -20.22 -23.30 16.17
N GLU A 94 -19.88 -22.52 17.21
CA GLU A 94 -18.95 -21.36 17.14
C GLU A 94 -17.68 -21.60 16.29
N PRO A 95 -17.12 -22.82 16.22
CA PRO A 95 -16.03 -23.15 15.30
C PRO A 95 -16.36 -22.95 13.81
N SER A 96 -17.52 -23.42 13.35
CA SER A 96 -17.94 -23.23 11.95
C SER A 96 -18.08 -21.74 11.59
N GLU A 97 -18.50 -20.92 12.56
CA GLU A 97 -18.64 -19.48 12.37
C GLU A 97 -17.29 -18.78 12.29
N LYS A 98 -16.35 -19.09 13.18
CA LYS A 98 -14.99 -18.55 13.13
C LYS A 98 -14.26 -18.93 11.83
N GLN A 99 -14.45 -20.15 11.31
CA GLN A 99 -13.89 -20.55 10.03
C GLN A 99 -14.51 -19.79 8.85
N ARG A 100 -15.84 -19.58 8.85
CA ARG A 100 -16.51 -18.73 7.84
C ARG A 100 -15.99 -17.30 7.88
N GLN A 101 -15.82 -16.73 9.07
CA GLN A 101 -15.23 -15.42 9.25
C GLN A 101 -13.79 -15.37 8.72
N TYR A 102 -13.00 -16.42 8.94
CA TYR A 102 -11.65 -16.50 8.43
C TYR A 102 -11.62 -16.49 6.90
N ILE A 103 -12.42 -17.35 6.27
CA ILE A 103 -12.52 -17.42 4.80
C ILE A 103 -12.94 -16.07 4.23
N SER A 104 -13.94 -15.42 4.84
CA SER A 104 -14.40 -14.09 4.43
C SER A 104 -13.30 -13.03 4.54
N ARG A 105 -12.61 -12.95 5.69
CA ARG A 105 -11.53 -11.98 5.92
C ARG A 105 -10.32 -12.24 5.04
N ARG A 106 -10.00 -13.51 4.77
CA ARG A 106 -8.93 -13.89 3.88
C ARG A 106 -9.24 -13.53 2.43
N THR A 107 -10.47 -13.76 1.99
CA THR A 107 -10.92 -13.32 0.65
C THR A 107 -10.81 -11.80 0.52
N ALA A 108 -11.23 -11.05 1.54
CA ALA A 108 -11.08 -9.60 1.58
C ALA A 108 -9.61 -9.17 1.55
N PHE A 109 -8.72 -9.89 2.25
CA PHE A 109 -7.28 -9.62 2.24
C PHE A 109 -6.66 -9.87 0.86
N HIS A 110 -6.96 -10.99 0.20
CA HIS A 110 -6.52 -11.26 -1.18
C HIS A 110 -7.06 -10.25 -2.18
N ALA A 111 -8.29 -9.77 -2.01
CA ALA A 111 -8.86 -8.74 -2.88
C ALA A 111 -8.07 -7.41 -2.85
N LEU A 112 -7.29 -7.16 -1.78
CA LEU A 112 -6.41 -5.99 -1.69
C LEU A 112 -5.14 -6.12 -2.52
N GLU A 113 -4.78 -7.29 -3.02
CA GLU A 113 -3.53 -7.52 -3.77
C GLU A 113 -3.38 -6.53 -4.94
N ALA A 114 -4.43 -6.41 -5.77
CA ALA A 114 -4.44 -5.48 -6.89
C ALA A 114 -4.37 -4.01 -6.44
N GLU A 115 -5.03 -3.67 -5.32
CA GLU A 115 -4.96 -2.31 -4.77
C GLU A 115 -3.55 -1.97 -4.26
N VAL A 116 -2.88 -2.92 -3.59
CA VAL A 116 -1.51 -2.78 -3.10
C VAL A 116 -0.54 -2.63 -4.28
N MET A 117 -0.66 -3.48 -5.29
CA MET A 117 0.16 -3.43 -6.51
C MET A 117 -0.03 -2.10 -7.28
N ALA A 118 -1.25 -1.57 -7.34
CA ALA A 118 -1.53 -0.30 -7.99
C ALA A 118 -1.06 0.92 -7.16
N SER A 119 -1.12 0.82 -5.84
CA SER A 119 -0.78 1.91 -4.91
C SER A 119 0.72 2.08 -4.69
N PHE A 120 1.43 0.95 -4.60
CA PHE A 120 2.81 0.87 -4.17
C PHE A 120 3.66 0.24 -5.27
N THR A 121 4.76 0.91 -5.60
CA THR A 121 5.66 0.55 -6.71
C THR A 121 6.89 -0.21 -6.25
N ALA A 122 7.16 -0.24 -4.93
CA ALA A 122 8.27 -0.98 -4.36
C ALA A 122 7.97 -2.49 -4.38
N THR A 123 8.84 -3.26 -5.04
CA THR A 123 8.74 -4.72 -5.12
C THR A 123 8.77 -5.38 -3.75
N GLU A 124 9.49 -4.76 -2.80
CA GLU A 124 9.61 -5.27 -1.43
C GLU A 124 8.27 -5.24 -0.67
N ILE A 125 7.37 -4.29 -0.99
CA ILE A 125 6.05 -4.23 -0.36
C ILE A 125 5.18 -5.39 -0.83
N MET A 126 5.25 -5.75 -2.11
CA MET A 126 4.54 -6.91 -2.63
C MET A 126 5.10 -8.22 -2.08
N SER A 127 6.43 -8.37 -2.01
CA SER A 127 7.03 -9.58 -1.43
C SER A 127 6.66 -9.75 0.04
N GLU A 128 6.65 -8.66 0.82
CA GLU A 128 6.26 -8.72 2.23
C GLU A 128 4.75 -8.94 2.41
N TYR A 129 3.91 -8.43 1.49
CA TYR A 129 2.47 -8.74 1.46
C TYR A 129 2.23 -10.25 1.27
N TYR A 130 2.90 -10.89 0.31
CA TYR A 130 2.79 -12.34 0.12
C TYR A 130 3.36 -13.14 1.30
N ALA A 131 4.47 -12.70 1.90
CA ALA A 131 4.99 -13.32 3.11
C ALA A 131 4.00 -13.25 4.27
N LEU A 132 3.23 -12.15 4.38
CA LEU A 132 2.19 -12.01 5.40
C LEU A 132 1.02 -12.99 5.17
N ASP A 133 0.62 -13.19 3.90
CA ASP A 133 -0.37 -14.21 3.53
C ASP A 133 0.12 -15.62 3.85
N GLU A 134 1.38 -15.94 3.53
CA GLU A 134 1.99 -17.25 3.82
C GLU A 134 1.98 -17.56 5.33
N LYS A 135 2.31 -16.57 6.17
CA LYS A 135 2.23 -16.74 7.63
C LYS A 135 0.78 -16.92 8.10
N ALA A 136 -0.19 -16.21 7.53
CA ALA A 136 -1.61 -16.41 7.83
C ALA A 136 -2.08 -17.82 7.45
N GLN A 137 -1.65 -18.33 6.29
CA GLN A 137 -1.90 -19.71 5.84
C GLN A 137 -1.29 -20.71 6.81
N THR A 138 -0.02 -20.52 7.20
CA THR A 138 0.69 -21.40 8.12
C THR A 138 -0.03 -21.50 9.47
N LEU A 139 -0.47 -20.35 10.02
CA LEU A 139 -1.26 -20.32 11.26
C LEU A 139 -2.60 -21.05 11.10
N PHE A 140 -3.25 -20.90 9.95
CA PHE A 140 -4.50 -21.61 9.68
C PHE A 140 -4.31 -23.12 9.53
N ASP A 141 -3.24 -23.57 8.88
CA ASP A 141 -2.91 -24.99 8.77
C ASP A 141 -2.66 -25.61 10.15
N LEU A 142 -2.06 -24.85 11.07
CA LEU A 142 -1.94 -25.27 12.47
C LEU A 142 -3.30 -25.37 13.15
N VAL A 143 -4.26 -24.47 12.87
CA VAL A 143 -5.66 -24.60 13.36
C VAL A 143 -6.31 -25.88 12.82
N GLN A 144 -6.04 -26.24 11.56
CA GLN A 144 -6.65 -27.40 10.89
C GLN A 144 -5.95 -28.73 11.19
N SER A 145 -4.70 -28.71 11.67
CA SER A 145 -3.98 -29.94 12.00
C SER A 145 -4.78 -30.80 12.98
N GLY A 146 -4.64 -32.13 12.96
CA GLY A 146 -5.43 -33.02 13.82
C GLY A 146 -4.84 -33.24 15.23
N ALA A 147 -3.62 -32.78 15.49
CA ALA A 147 -2.88 -33.07 16.72
C ALA A 147 -3.08 -31.98 17.79
N GLY A 148 -3.03 -32.35 19.08
CA GLY A 148 -3.07 -31.37 20.17
C GLY A 148 -1.99 -30.30 20.00
N LEU A 149 -2.39 -29.02 20.08
CA LEU A 149 -1.52 -27.88 19.80
C LEU A 149 -1.05 -27.23 21.10
N ILE A 150 0.24 -26.93 21.22
CA ILE A 150 0.79 -26.17 22.36
C ILE A 150 1.27 -24.80 21.90
N ALA A 151 1.24 -23.80 22.80
CA ALA A 151 1.63 -22.42 22.52
C ALA A 151 2.97 -22.28 21.79
N ALA A 152 3.98 -23.04 22.25
CA ALA A 152 5.32 -23.06 21.67
C ALA A 152 5.37 -23.42 20.17
N GLN A 153 4.34 -24.07 19.61
CA GLN A 153 4.29 -24.45 18.20
C GLN A 153 3.83 -23.31 17.28
N TYR A 154 3.04 -22.35 17.77
CA TYR A 154 2.45 -21.30 16.93
C TYR A 154 2.85 -19.87 17.32
N GLU A 155 3.25 -19.63 18.58
CA GLU A 155 3.71 -18.30 19.05
C GLU A 155 4.84 -17.71 18.19
N PRO A 156 5.88 -18.47 17.76
CA PRO A 156 6.91 -17.93 16.88
C PRO A 156 6.32 -17.40 15.55
N THR A 157 5.37 -18.14 14.97
CA THR A 157 4.72 -17.74 13.71
C THR A 157 3.80 -16.53 13.89
N GLN A 158 3.14 -16.40 15.05
CA GLN A 158 2.37 -15.21 15.40
C GLN A 158 3.26 -13.97 15.53
N ASN A 159 4.41 -14.12 16.20
CA ASN A 159 5.39 -13.04 16.35
C ASN A 159 5.98 -12.63 15.00
N ASP A 160 6.32 -13.59 14.15
CA ASP A 160 6.76 -13.35 12.77
C ASP A 160 5.70 -12.60 11.96
N PHE A 161 4.44 -13.01 12.04
CA PHE A 161 3.33 -12.33 11.37
C PHE A 161 3.25 -10.86 11.80
N LEU A 162 3.30 -10.59 13.11
CA LEU A 162 3.26 -9.22 13.64
C LEU A 162 4.49 -8.40 13.22
N LYS A 163 5.69 -9.01 13.19
CA LYS A 163 6.93 -8.37 12.74
C LYS A 163 6.84 -8.01 11.26
N LEU A 164 6.43 -8.94 10.39
CA LEU A 164 6.24 -8.71 8.96
C LEU A 164 5.17 -7.65 8.70
N ARG A 165 4.03 -7.72 9.40
CA ARG A 165 2.97 -6.72 9.32
C ARG A 165 3.52 -5.32 9.60
N LYS A 166 4.31 -5.17 10.65
CA LYS A 166 4.96 -3.90 10.99
C LYS A 166 5.94 -3.45 9.90
N GLN A 167 6.73 -4.36 9.33
CA GLN A 167 7.67 -4.06 8.25
C GLN A 167 6.95 -3.55 6.99
N VAL A 168 5.91 -4.26 6.52
CA VAL A 168 5.07 -3.85 5.36
C VAL A 168 4.58 -2.42 5.54
N PHE A 169 3.96 -2.12 6.69
CA PHE A 169 3.44 -0.78 6.95
C PHE A 169 4.54 0.27 7.08
N GLY A 170 5.69 -0.10 7.64
CA GLY A 170 6.86 0.77 7.68
C GLY A 170 7.31 1.18 6.29
N ARG A 171 7.38 0.21 5.36
CA ARG A 171 7.72 0.50 3.96
C ARG A 171 6.67 1.32 3.25
N MET A 172 5.39 1.01 3.44
CA MET A 172 4.29 1.80 2.87
C MET A 172 4.38 3.26 3.33
N VAL A 173 4.62 3.52 4.62
CA VAL A 173 4.80 4.89 5.16
C VAL A 173 6.01 5.59 4.54
N VAL A 174 7.13 4.88 4.37
CA VAL A 174 8.36 5.41 3.76
C VAL A 174 8.13 5.75 2.28
N GLU A 175 7.48 4.88 1.51
CA GLU A 175 7.12 5.12 0.11
C GLU A 175 6.13 6.27 -0.01
N MET A 176 5.19 6.36 0.94
CA MET A 176 4.28 7.48 1.04
C MET A 176 5.00 8.78 1.47
N LYS A 177 6.29 8.80 1.78
CA LYS A 177 7.05 10.01 2.14
C LYS A 177 6.32 10.89 3.18
N LEU A 178 5.58 10.27 4.10
CA LEU A 178 4.76 10.99 5.09
C LEU A 178 5.61 11.64 6.17
N LEU A 179 6.82 11.11 6.34
CA LEU A 179 7.78 11.55 7.31
C LEU A 179 8.88 12.37 6.64
N THR A 180 9.45 13.30 7.40
CA THR A 180 10.59 14.08 6.94
C THR A 180 11.75 13.15 6.57
N TRP A 181 12.68 13.60 5.72
CA TRP A 181 13.81 12.77 5.30
C TRP A 181 14.64 12.27 6.49
N ARG A 182 14.75 13.08 7.55
CA ARG A 182 15.46 12.74 8.80
C ARG A 182 14.79 11.59 9.54
N GLU A 183 13.47 11.65 9.71
CA GLU A 183 12.69 10.60 10.37
C GLU A 183 12.67 9.31 9.55
N ARG A 184 12.58 9.40 8.22
CA ARG A 184 12.71 8.22 7.33
C ARG A 184 14.06 7.52 7.49
N ARG A 185 15.14 8.28 7.66
CA ARG A 185 16.49 7.72 7.89
C ARG A 185 16.62 7.08 9.27
N ALA A 186 15.91 7.60 10.27
CA ALA A 186 15.87 7.02 11.61
C ALA A 186 15.05 5.73 11.65
N LEU A 187 13.88 5.69 11.01
CA LEU A 187 13.05 4.48 10.93
C LEU A 187 13.75 3.30 10.24
N ARG A 188 14.55 3.56 9.18
CA ARG A 188 15.37 2.52 8.55
C ARG A 188 16.46 1.95 9.47
N LYS A 189 16.79 2.63 10.56
CA LYS A 189 17.85 2.26 11.51
C LYS A 189 17.32 1.74 12.85
N ASP A 190 16.05 1.96 13.14
CA ASP A 190 15.42 1.47 14.37
C ASP A 190 15.33 -0.06 14.29
N PRO A 191 15.93 -0.84 15.20
CA PRO A 191 15.88 -2.31 15.16
C PRO A 191 14.45 -2.86 15.21
N ALA A 192 13.49 -2.10 15.75
CA ALA A 192 12.08 -2.47 15.75
C ALA A 192 11.39 -2.31 14.39
N TRP A 193 12.05 -1.63 13.43
CA TRP A 193 11.64 -1.38 12.04
C TRP A 193 12.73 -1.74 11.02
N ALA A 194 13.87 -2.24 11.50
CA ALA A 194 14.96 -2.72 10.70
C ALA A 194 14.41 -3.92 9.96
N ILE A 195 14.15 -3.68 8.68
CA ILE A 195 14.20 -4.71 7.67
C ILE A 195 15.60 -5.31 7.86
N GLU A 196 15.68 -6.44 8.55
CA GLU A 196 16.84 -7.31 8.39
C GLU A 196 16.85 -7.64 6.91
N ASP A 197 17.78 -7.02 6.19
CA ASP A 197 18.04 -7.32 4.81
C ASP A 197 18.57 -8.76 4.80
N HIS A 198 17.65 -9.72 4.72
CA HIS A 198 17.98 -11.11 4.47
C HIS A 198 18.35 -11.33 2.99
N SER A 199 18.87 -10.30 2.31
CA SER A 199 19.75 -10.48 1.16
C SER A 199 21.10 -11.03 1.63
N GLY A 200 21.07 -12.19 2.28
CA GLY A 200 22.21 -13.09 2.49
C GLY A 200 22.35 -14.04 1.31
N LEU A 201 22.11 -13.55 0.09
CA LEU A 201 22.35 -14.28 -1.16
C LEU A 201 23.36 -13.47 -1.98
N ILE A 202 24.63 -13.84 -1.78
CA ILE A 202 25.80 -13.81 -2.67
C ILE A 202 26.06 -12.48 -3.41
#